data_AF-A0A0K0DK62-F1
#
_entry.id   AF-A0A0K0DK62-F1
#
_cell.length_a   1.000
_cell.length_b   1.000
_cell.length_c   1.000
_cell.angle_alpha   90.00
_cell.angle_beta   90.00
_cell.angle_gamma   90.00
#
_symmetry.space_group_name_H-M   'P 1'
#
loop_
_entity.id
_entity.type
_entity.pdbx_description
1 polymer ?
#
loop_
_entity_poly.entity_id
_entity_poly.type
_entity_poly.pdbx_seq_one_letter_code
_entity_poly.pdbx_strand_id
1 'polypeptide(L)'
;MSIDLQMAFIYTVRHGHPYPPLYNLQWPIGVYFLVSGILLEILYAPCLIAMVRQNMLNFPCYKIMFFLGFLDMFSVFVNSIMTGYLAIRGAVFCTNPLLLLSLGAFGCGCWCACCLTCILLALSRCADFSENRFLKMIFEGYRVYFLMVITVFYLLFIMFLTTPASFNSNYVSWFFNPMLGHAPINYVNIYHAINNVIVSIMTTVLYVYLCIKLHLKSRAATSKLGRFQKQVFIQSFLICLTNVVAAYIYVYMQYFASSKFLVIVGQTAWQLSAGLVCIIYLIVNHAIRRGVIELVVPARWEKQLKKALAPSSRTPSGLAIDPLSTTLTTQPHT
;
A
#
# COMPACT_ATOMS: atom_id res chain seq x y z
N MET A 1 -14.83 2.19 35.28
CA MET A 1 -13.45 1.66 35.13
C MET A 1 -13.22 0.36 35.89
N SER A 2 -13.66 0.21 37.14
CA SER A 2 -13.22 -0.91 37.99
C SER A 2 -13.91 -2.23 37.66
N ILE A 3 -15.24 -2.32 37.64
CA ILE A 3 -15.90 -3.62 37.74
C ILE A 3 -15.73 -4.50 36.49
N ASP A 4 -16.11 -4.08 35.28
CA ASP A 4 -16.04 -4.97 34.11
C ASP A 4 -14.60 -5.29 33.67
N LEU A 5 -13.68 -4.33 33.83
CA LEU A 5 -12.27 -4.54 33.49
C LEU A 5 -11.56 -5.40 34.55
N GLN A 6 -11.84 -5.17 35.83
CA GLN A 6 -11.37 -6.06 36.90
C GLN A 6 -12.00 -7.43 36.75
N MET A 7 -13.28 -7.54 36.40
CA MET A 7 -13.94 -8.83 36.20
C MET A 7 -13.35 -9.58 35.00
N ALA A 8 -13.08 -8.91 33.88
CA ALA A 8 -12.40 -9.51 32.73
C ALA A 8 -10.95 -9.91 33.05
N PHE A 9 -10.20 -9.06 33.77
CA PHE A 9 -8.83 -9.35 34.20
C PHE A 9 -8.78 -10.49 35.22
N ILE A 10 -9.60 -10.44 36.26
CA ILE A 10 -9.78 -11.49 37.28
C ILE A 10 -10.26 -12.78 36.62
N TYR A 11 -11.19 -12.72 35.66
CA TYR A 11 -11.66 -13.88 34.92
C TYR A 11 -10.51 -14.52 34.13
N THR A 12 -9.76 -13.71 33.38
CA THR A 12 -8.62 -14.17 32.58
C THR A 12 -7.52 -14.78 33.46
N VAL A 13 -7.23 -14.16 34.61
CA VAL A 13 -6.26 -14.67 35.59
C VAL A 13 -6.75 -15.94 36.29
N ARG A 14 -8.05 -16.02 36.63
CA ARG A 14 -8.62 -17.19 37.34
C ARG A 14 -8.84 -18.41 36.46
N HIS A 15 -9.22 -18.21 35.20
CA HIS A 15 -9.59 -19.31 34.31
C HIS A 15 -8.47 -19.63 33.30
N GLY A 16 -7.45 -18.78 33.18
CA GLY A 16 -6.37 -18.97 32.19
C GLY A 16 -6.82 -18.81 30.74
N HIS A 17 -8.03 -18.27 30.51
CA HIS A 17 -8.60 -18.05 29.18
C HIS A 17 -9.33 -16.69 29.11
N PRO A 18 -9.39 -16.04 27.93
CA PRO A 18 -10.09 -14.77 27.72
C PRO A 18 -11.59 -14.83 28.04
N TYR A 19 -12.17 -13.69 28.41
CA TYR A 19 -13.63 -13.56 28.63
C TYR A 19 -14.43 -13.95 27.36
N PRO A 20 -15.49 -14.77 27.48
CA PRO A 20 -16.24 -15.28 26.34
C PRO A 20 -16.90 -14.16 25.50
N PRO A 21 -17.08 -14.38 24.19
CA PRO A 21 -17.58 -13.36 23.28
C PRO A 21 -19.01 -12.92 23.64
N LEU A 22 -19.22 -11.61 23.78
CA LEU A 22 -20.49 -10.99 24.17
C LEU A 22 -21.49 -10.83 23.01
N TYR A 23 -21.07 -11.08 21.76
CA TYR A 23 -21.85 -10.76 20.56
C TYR A 23 -21.79 -11.87 19.50
N ASN A 24 -22.80 -11.90 18.62
CA ASN A 24 -22.89 -12.84 17.51
C ASN A 24 -21.64 -12.77 16.61
N LEU A 25 -21.03 -13.92 16.34
CA LEU A 25 -19.81 -14.02 15.55
C LEU A 25 -20.06 -13.57 14.11
N GLN A 26 -19.25 -12.63 13.62
CA GLN A 26 -19.31 -12.16 12.23
C GLN A 26 -18.44 -13.02 11.31
N TRP A 27 -18.76 -14.31 11.27
CA TRP A 27 -17.99 -15.32 10.52
C TRP A 27 -17.73 -14.95 9.04
N PRO A 28 -18.73 -14.52 8.24
CA PRO A 28 -18.50 -14.32 6.81
C PRO A 28 -17.45 -13.25 6.50
N ILE A 29 -17.53 -12.13 7.21
CA ILE A 29 -16.62 -11.00 7.00
C ILE A 29 -15.26 -11.22 7.65
N GLY A 30 -15.21 -11.92 8.80
CA GLY A 30 -13.95 -12.33 9.43
C GLY A 30 -13.16 -13.30 8.55
N VAL A 31 -13.83 -14.30 7.96
CA VAL A 31 -13.22 -15.22 6.99
C VAL A 31 -12.74 -14.48 5.75
N TYR A 32 -13.53 -13.53 5.23
CA TYR A 32 -13.11 -12.69 4.12
C TYR A 32 -11.79 -11.98 4.41
N PHE A 33 -11.69 -11.22 5.51
CA PHE A 33 -10.47 -10.48 5.86
C PHE A 33 -9.26 -11.41 6.09
N LEU A 34 -9.47 -12.56 6.75
CA LEU A 34 -8.40 -13.51 7.01
C LEU A 34 -7.85 -14.13 5.72
N VAL A 35 -8.72 -14.68 4.88
CA VAL A 35 -8.33 -15.37 3.65
C VAL A 35 -7.72 -14.39 2.65
N SER A 36 -8.37 -13.23 2.44
CA SER A 36 -7.84 -12.21 1.54
C SER A 36 -6.50 -11.66 2.04
N GLY A 37 -6.33 -11.41 3.35
CA GLY A 37 -5.07 -10.98 3.93
C GLY A 37 -3.92 -11.96 3.69
N ILE A 38 -4.15 -13.26 3.90
CA ILE A 38 -3.15 -14.31 3.64
C ILE A 38 -2.77 -14.36 2.16
N LEU A 39 -3.76 -14.30 1.26
CA LEU A 39 -3.50 -14.29 -0.18
C LEU A 39 -2.69 -13.06 -0.62
N LEU A 40 -3.03 -11.88 -0.08
CA LEU A 40 -2.34 -10.63 -0.37
C LEU A 40 -0.89 -10.66 0.11
N GLU A 41 -0.62 -11.18 1.31
CA GLU A 41 0.74 -11.38 1.83
C GLU A 41 1.58 -12.30 0.95
N ILE A 42 1.02 -13.45 0.56
CA ILE A 42 1.67 -14.41 -0.33
C ILE A 42 2.00 -13.77 -1.69
N LEU A 43 1.13 -12.90 -2.20
CA LEU A 43 1.36 -12.17 -3.46
C LEU A 43 2.37 -11.03 -3.31
N TYR A 44 2.45 -10.38 -2.14
CA TYR A 44 3.30 -9.23 -1.91
C TYR A 44 4.78 -9.63 -1.85
N ALA A 45 5.11 -10.68 -1.11
CA ALA A 45 6.48 -11.17 -0.92
C ALA A 45 7.27 -11.37 -2.23
N PRO A 46 6.76 -12.11 -3.25
CA PRO A 46 7.49 -12.28 -4.51
C PRO A 46 7.66 -10.97 -5.29
N CYS A 47 6.73 -10.01 -5.16
CA CYS A 47 6.86 -8.70 -5.81
C CYS A 47 8.08 -7.94 -5.27
N LEU A 48 8.29 -7.93 -3.95
CA LEU A 48 9.44 -7.28 -3.33
C LEU A 48 10.75 -8.00 -3.66
N ILE A 49 10.75 -9.34 -3.64
CA ILE A 49 11.92 -10.14 -4.05
C ILE A 49 12.29 -9.85 -5.51
N ALA A 50 11.31 -9.74 -6.41
CA ALA A 50 11.53 -9.41 -7.81
C ALA A 50 12.15 -8.02 -7.99
N MET A 51 11.73 -7.01 -7.22
CA MET A 51 12.34 -5.67 -7.27
C MET A 51 13.83 -5.69 -6.93
N VAL A 52 14.22 -6.47 -5.91
CA VAL A 52 15.62 -6.64 -5.50
C VAL A 52 16.40 -7.37 -6.57
N ARG A 53 15.92 -8.53 -7.04
CA ARG A 53 16.62 -9.36 -8.04
C ARG A 53 16.86 -8.64 -9.37
N GLN A 54 15.93 -7.78 -9.77
CA GLN A 54 16.04 -7.02 -11.02
C GLN A 54 16.84 -5.72 -10.86
N ASN A 55 17.53 -5.52 -9.72
CA ASN A 55 18.34 -4.34 -9.40
C ASN A 55 17.57 -3.01 -9.57
N MET A 56 16.26 -3.01 -9.32
CA MET A 56 15.41 -1.81 -9.50
C MET A 56 15.66 -0.76 -8.41
N LEU A 57 16.20 -1.18 -7.26
CA LEU A 57 16.51 -0.31 -6.14
C LEU A 57 17.62 0.72 -6.43
N ASN A 58 18.22 0.70 -7.62
CA ASN A 58 19.10 1.77 -8.08
C ASN A 58 18.34 3.09 -8.30
N PHE A 59 17.03 3.03 -8.57
CA PHE A 59 16.19 4.21 -8.77
C PHE A 59 15.50 4.64 -7.47
N PRO A 60 15.51 5.94 -7.12
CA PRO A 60 14.97 6.42 -5.84
C PRO A 60 13.49 6.13 -5.64
N CYS A 61 12.69 6.15 -6.73
CA CYS A 61 11.29 5.74 -6.68
C CYS A 61 11.11 4.32 -6.16
N TYR A 62 11.86 3.38 -6.73
CA TYR A 62 11.74 1.97 -6.38
C TYR A 62 12.25 1.70 -4.97
N LYS A 63 13.21 2.48 -4.48
CA LYS A 63 13.60 2.44 -3.06
C LYS A 63 12.41 2.80 -2.17
N ILE A 64 11.70 3.89 -2.45
CA ILE A 64 10.51 4.31 -1.68
C ILE A 64 9.38 3.28 -1.80
N MET A 65 9.14 2.74 -2.99
CA MET A 65 8.10 1.73 -3.22
C MET A 65 8.40 0.41 -2.51
N PHE A 66 9.67 -0.01 -2.49
CA PHE A 66 10.11 -1.18 -1.75
C PHE A 66 9.89 -0.99 -0.25
N PHE A 67 10.27 0.17 0.29
CA PHE A 67 10.03 0.51 1.70
C PHE A 67 8.53 0.59 2.03
N LEU A 68 7.73 1.23 1.19
CA LEU A 68 6.27 1.24 1.30
C LEU A 68 5.70 -0.18 1.35
N GLY A 69 6.23 -1.08 0.53
CA GLY A 69 5.78 -2.47 0.50
C GLY A 69 6.01 -3.23 1.81
N PHE A 70 7.09 -2.97 2.53
CA PHE A 70 7.26 -3.54 3.88
C PHE A 70 6.22 -3.01 4.86
N LEU A 71 5.94 -1.71 4.82
CA LEU A 71 4.91 -1.09 5.67
C LEU A 71 3.51 -1.59 5.33
N ASP A 72 3.23 -1.83 4.04
CA ASP A 72 1.97 -2.39 3.56
C ASP A 72 1.77 -3.83 4.05
N MET A 73 2.81 -4.68 4.01
CA MET A 73 2.73 -6.04 4.59
C MET A 73 2.38 -5.98 6.08
N PHE A 74 3.10 -5.16 6.87
CA PHE A 74 2.74 -4.98 8.29
C PHE A 74 1.32 -4.44 8.48
N SER A 75 0.86 -3.54 7.62
CA SER A 75 -0.51 -3.05 7.63
C SER A 75 -1.52 -4.15 7.29
N VAL A 76 -1.26 -4.99 6.28
CA VAL A 76 -2.12 -6.12 5.88
C VAL A 76 -2.22 -7.15 7.00
N PHE A 77 -1.11 -7.43 7.68
CA PHE A 77 -1.12 -8.30 8.85
C PHE A 77 -2.12 -7.82 9.92
N VAL A 78 -2.11 -6.53 10.27
CA VAL A 78 -3.04 -6.00 11.28
C VAL A 78 -4.46 -5.86 10.70
N ASN A 79 -4.60 -5.13 9.59
CA ASN A 79 -5.89 -4.70 9.08
C ASN A 79 -6.71 -5.82 8.44
N SER A 80 -6.08 -6.94 8.06
CA SER A 80 -6.74 -8.08 7.41
C SER A 80 -6.60 -9.36 8.24
N ILE A 81 -5.37 -9.86 8.45
CA ILE A 81 -5.17 -11.16 9.09
C ILE A 81 -5.63 -11.13 10.54
N MET A 82 -5.14 -10.18 11.33
CA MET A 82 -5.54 -10.03 12.73
C MET A 82 -6.98 -9.56 12.87
N THR A 83 -7.44 -8.60 12.06
CA THR A 83 -8.87 -8.23 12.01
C THR A 83 -9.77 -9.43 11.78
N GLY A 84 -9.45 -10.29 10.79
CA GLY A 84 -10.25 -11.47 10.45
C GLY A 84 -10.25 -12.50 11.57
N TYR A 85 -9.08 -12.79 12.14
CA TYR A 85 -8.96 -13.69 13.30
C TYR A 85 -9.76 -13.19 14.52
N LEU A 86 -9.62 -11.91 14.86
CA LEU A 86 -10.32 -11.30 16.00
C LEU A 86 -11.84 -11.24 15.77
N ALA A 87 -12.28 -11.00 14.53
CA ALA A 87 -13.70 -11.03 14.16
C ALA A 87 -14.30 -12.43 14.34
N ILE A 88 -13.59 -13.47 13.90
CA ILE A 88 -14.01 -14.88 14.07
C ILE A 88 -14.10 -15.25 15.56
N ARG A 89 -13.15 -14.77 16.38
CA ARG A 89 -13.17 -15.01 17.83
C ARG A 89 -14.19 -14.15 18.58
N GLY A 90 -14.84 -13.20 17.91
CA GLY A 90 -15.75 -12.26 18.55
C GLY A 90 -15.06 -11.31 19.54
N ALA A 91 -13.77 -11.04 19.36
CA ALA A 91 -12.95 -10.31 20.32
C ALA A 91 -13.41 -8.85 20.50
N VAL A 92 -13.45 -8.42 21.75
CA VAL A 92 -13.69 -7.03 22.18
C VAL A 92 -12.58 -6.62 23.14
N PHE A 93 -12.50 -5.34 23.49
CA PHE A 93 -11.48 -4.80 24.40
C PHE A 93 -11.25 -5.67 25.66
N CYS A 94 -12.32 -6.13 26.29
CA CYS A 94 -12.27 -6.95 27.51
C CYS A 94 -11.75 -8.38 27.30
N THR A 95 -11.65 -8.88 26.06
CA THR A 95 -11.16 -10.23 25.78
C THR A 95 -9.65 -10.33 26.00
N ASN A 96 -8.86 -9.42 25.42
CA ASN A 96 -7.42 -9.34 25.62
C ASN A 96 -6.93 -7.90 25.34
N PRO A 97 -7.00 -6.99 26.34
CA PRO A 97 -6.75 -5.57 26.13
C PRO A 97 -5.31 -5.29 25.71
N LEU A 98 -4.33 -6.03 26.23
CA LEU A 98 -2.92 -5.84 25.87
C LEU A 98 -2.71 -6.14 24.38
N LEU A 99 -3.15 -7.31 23.91
CA LEU A 99 -3.02 -7.69 22.50
C LEU A 99 -3.73 -6.69 21.58
N LEU A 100 -4.96 -6.31 21.92
CA LEU A 100 -5.77 -5.40 21.10
C LEU A 100 -5.16 -4.00 21.00
N LEU A 101 -4.70 -3.44 22.12
CA LEU A 101 -4.05 -2.13 22.13
C LEU A 101 -2.69 -2.16 21.43
N SER A 102 -1.89 -3.21 21.62
CA SER A 102 -0.59 -3.34 20.93
C SER A 102 -0.76 -3.45 19.42
N LEU A 103 -1.71 -4.26 18.95
CA LEU A 103 -2.00 -4.39 17.52
C LEU A 103 -2.57 -3.09 16.93
N GLY A 104 -3.46 -2.41 17.65
CA GLY A 104 -4.03 -1.16 17.18
C GLY A 104 -2.99 -0.03 17.15
N ALA A 105 -2.10 0.04 18.14
CA ALA A 105 -0.96 0.97 18.13
C ALA A 105 -0.05 0.73 16.92
N PHE A 106 0.32 -0.53 16.69
CA PHE A 106 1.17 -0.93 15.58
C PHE A 106 0.50 -0.66 14.22
N GLY A 107 -0.78 -1.02 14.09
CA GLY A 107 -1.56 -0.76 12.88
C GLY A 107 -1.71 0.73 12.56
N CYS A 108 -2.01 1.56 13.56
CA CYS A 108 -2.05 3.02 13.39
C CYS A 108 -0.68 3.58 13.00
N GLY A 109 0.39 3.11 13.63
CA GLY A 109 1.76 3.51 13.28
C GLY A 109 2.10 3.18 11.83
N CYS A 110 1.80 1.94 11.40
CA CYS A 110 2.02 1.52 10.02
C CYS A 110 1.18 2.34 9.03
N TRP A 111 -0.10 2.58 9.33
CA TRP A 111 -0.97 3.42 8.51
C TRP A 111 -0.41 4.84 8.31
N CYS A 112 -0.02 5.51 9.39
CA CYS A 112 0.55 6.86 9.33
C CYS A 112 1.89 6.87 8.56
N ALA A 113 2.71 5.84 8.75
CA ALA A 113 3.96 5.68 8.01
C ALA A 113 3.74 5.43 6.50
N CYS A 114 2.76 4.59 6.13
CA CYS A 114 2.34 4.39 4.75
C CYS A 114 1.85 5.71 4.13
N CYS A 115 1.06 6.50 4.85
CA CYS A 115 0.58 7.80 4.39
C CYS A 115 1.73 8.77 4.08
N LEU A 116 2.69 8.92 5.01
CA LEU A 116 3.86 9.76 4.79
C LEU A 116 4.70 9.26 3.61
N THR A 117 4.91 7.94 3.52
CA THR A 117 5.66 7.33 2.42
C THR A 117 4.97 7.53 1.07
N CYS A 118 3.64 7.50 1.01
CA CYS A 118 2.85 7.85 -0.17
C CYS A 118 3.04 9.31 -0.59
N ILE A 119 3.09 10.25 0.36
CA ILE A 119 3.39 11.66 0.06
C ILE A 119 4.82 11.79 -0.50
N LEU A 120 5.81 11.14 0.13
CA LEU A 120 7.19 11.11 -0.37
C LEU A 120 7.28 10.50 -1.77
N LEU A 121 6.50 9.45 -2.04
CA LEU A 121 6.41 8.84 -3.37
C LEU A 121 5.85 9.83 -4.39
N ALA A 122 4.77 10.55 -4.08
CA ALA A 122 4.21 11.59 -4.94
C ALA A 122 5.20 12.73 -5.19
N LEU A 123 5.90 13.19 -4.16
CA LEU A 123 6.96 14.19 -4.28
C LEU A 123 8.13 13.71 -5.14
N SER A 124 8.50 12.43 -5.05
CA SER A 124 9.52 11.84 -5.93
C SER A 124 9.09 11.88 -7.40
N ARG A 125 7.78 11.68 -7.68
CA ARG A 125 7.24 11.85 -9.04
C ARG A 125 7.33 13.33 -9.44
N CYS A 126 6.98 14.26 -8.56
CA CYS A 126 7.12 15.69 -8.84
C CYS A 126 8.56 16.07 -9.19
N ALA A 127 9.55 15.51 -8.50
CA ALA A 127 10.97 15.72 -8.80
C ALA A 127 11.37 15.20 -10.20
N ASP A 128 10.82 14.06 -10.63
CA ASP A 128 11.07 13.50 -11.97
C ASP A 128 10.50 14.37 -13.10
N PHE A 129 9.39 15.07 -12.86
CA PHE A 129 8.75 15.97 -13.83
C PHE A 129 9.16 17.44 -13.71
N SER A 130 9.79 17.82 -12.61
CA SER A 130 10.23 19.19 -12.35
C SER A 130 11.64 19.43 -12.90
N GLU A 131 11.91 20.66 -13.31
CA GLU A 131 13.26 21.14 -13.63
C GLU A 131 13.98 21.67 -12.38
N ASN A 132 13.27 21.79 -11.25
CA ASN A 132 13.83 22.31 -10.01
C ASN A 132 14.89 21.37 -9.43
N ARG A 133 16.14 21.85 -9.39
CA ARG A 133 17.31 21.12 -8.87
C ARG A 133 17.17 20.74 -7.40
N PHE A 134 16.53 21.58 -6.58
CA PHE A 134 16.34 21.32 -5.16
C PHE A 134 15.48 20.07 -4.91
N LEU A 135 14.37 19.95 -5.63
CA LEU A 135 13.47 18.79 -5.53
C LEU A 135 14.18 17.48 -5.91
N LYS A 136 15.00 17.48 -6.96
CA LYS A 136 15.78 16.30 -7.35
C LYS A 136 16.82 15.93 -6.31
N MET A 137 17.53 16.93 -5.78
CA MET A 137 18.55 16.76 -4.75
C MET A 137 18.03 16.07 -3.47
N ILE A 138 16.76 16.25 -3.10
CA ILE A 138 16.16 15.60 -1.92
C ILE A 138 16.09 14.07 -2.09
N PHE A 139 15.79 13.58 -3.30
CA PHE A 139 15.58 12.17 -3.57
C PHE A 139 16.80 11.45 -4.13
N GLU A 140 17.89 12.16 -4.41
CA GLU A 140 19.12 11.60 -4.99
C GLU A 140 20.02 10.90 -3.95
N GLY A 141 20.68 9.83 -4.40
CA GLY A 141 21.75 9.15 -3.66
C GLY A 141 21.27 8.51 -2.35
N TYR A 142 21.95 8.86 -1.26
CA TYR A 142 21.70 8.33 0.08
C TYR A 142 20.59 9.07 0.84
N ARG A 143 20.20 10.28 0.39
CA ARG A 143 19.25 11.16 1.09
C ARG A 143 17.84 10.56 1.15
N VAL A 144 17.47 9.76 0.16
CA VAL A 144 16.20 9.02 0.18
C VAL A 144 16.09 8.05 1.36
N TYR A 145 17.19 7.46 1.82
CA TYR A 145 17.17 6.59 3.00
C TYR A 145 16.93 7.39 4.29
N PHE A 146 17.45 8.62 4.37
CA PHE A 146 17.14 9.52 5.48
C PHE A 146 15.64 9.84 5.56
N LEU A 147 14.97 10.04 4.41
CA LEU A 147 13.52 10.22 4.37
C LEU A 147 12.77 8.97 4.88
N MET A 148 13.24 7.77 4.55
CA MET A 148 12.65 6.53 5.09
C MET A 148 12.84 6.41 6.60
N VAL A 149 14.01 6.78 7.11
CA VAL A 149 14.28 6.81 8.55
C VAL A 149 13.35 7.78 9.27
N ILE A 150 13.06 8.95 8.68
CA ILE A 150 12.03 9.87 9.21
C ILE A 150 10.68 9.18 9.28
N THR A 151 10.28 8.42 8.25
CA THR A 151 9.03 7.66 8.29
C THR A 151 9.02 6.62 9.40
N VAL A 152 10.14 5.92 9.64
CA VAL A 152 10.26 4.97 10.77
C VAL A 152 10.10 5.69 12.11
N PHE A 153 10.73 6.85 12.30
CA PHE A 153 10.54 7.64 13.52
C PHE A 153 9.08 8.09 13.69
N TYR A 154 8.41 8.46 12.60
CA TYR A 154 7.00 8.81 12.64
C TYR A 154 6.11 7.61 13.04
N LEU A 155 6.41 6.41 12.52
CA LEU A 155 5.77 5.16 12.95
C LEU A 155 5.91 4.96 14.46
N LEU A 156 7.15 5.02 14.96
CA LEU A 156 7.46 4.78 16.38
C LEU A 156 6.79 5.82 17.28
N PHE A 157 6.76 7.09 16.84
CA PHE A 157 6.04 8.16 17.55
C PHE A 157 4.56 7.83 17.68
N ILE A 158 3.88 7.47 16.59
CA ILE A 158 2.46 7.10 16.64
C ILE A 158 2.25 5.85 17.51
N MET A 159 3.09 4.84 17.35
CA MET A 159 2.96 3.56 18.06
C MET A 159 3.11 3.69 19.59
N PHE A 160 4.07 4.48 20.07
CA PHE A 160 4.41 4.52 21.50
C PHE A 160 3.89 5.76 22.24
N LEU A 161 3.67 6.88 21.54
CA LEU A 161 3.38 8.18 22.17
C LEU A 161 1.98 8.70 21.87
N THR A 162 1.12 7.93 21.19
CA THR A 162 -0.25 8.35 20.88
C THR A 162 -1.30 7.35 21.34
N THR A 163 -2.56 7.79 21.40
CA THR A 163 -3.68 6.95 21.83
C THR A 163 -3.89 5.79 20.85
N PRO A 164 -3.73 4.53 21.29
CA PRO A 164 -3.88 3.37 20.42
C PRO A 164 -5.34 3.11 20.06
N ALA A 165 -5.57 2.50 18.90
CA ALA A 165 -6.87 1.95 18.57
C ALA A 165 -7.09 0.59 19.25
N SER A 166 -8.34 0.21 19.45
CA SER A 166 -8.75 -1.13 19.88
C SER A 166 -9.72 -1.71 18.86
N PHE A 167 -9.58 -2.99 18.56
CA PHE A 167 -10.52 -3.70 17.71
C PHE A 167 -11.84 -3.97 18.44
N ASN A 168 -12.95 -3.94 17.68
CA ASN A 168 -14.27 -4.29 18.16
C ASN A 168 -14.99 -5.17 17.12
N SER A 169 -15.29 -6.41 17.50
CA SER A 169 -15.95 -7.41 16.65
C SER A 169 -17.38 -7.01 16.21
N ASN A 170 -18.05 -6.09 16.91
CA ASN A 170 -19.38 -5.61 16.51
C ASN A 170 -19.38 -4.85 15.19
N TYR A 171 -18.26 -4.21 14.87
CA TYR A 171 -18.11 -3.45 13.63
C TYR A 171 -17.00 -4.00 12.74
N VAL A 172 -16.26 -5.01 13.22
CA VAL A 172 -15.11 -5.62 12.53
C VAL A 172 -14.11 -4.55 12.10
N SER A 173 -13.82 -3.63 13.04
CA SER A 173 -12.92 -2.51 12.78
C SER A 173 -12.28 -2.01 14.07
N TRP A 174 -11.37 -1.07 13.91
CA TRP A 174 -10.50 -0.51 14.93
C TRP A 174 -10.95 0.90 15.28
N PHE A 175 -11.14 1.16 16.56
CA PHE A 175 -11.61 2.44 17.07
C PHE A 175 -10.73 2.91 18.20
N PHE A 176 -10.51 4.22 18.31
CA PHE A 176 -9.82 4.76 19.47
C PHE A 176 -10.68 4.70 20.73
N ASN A 177 -12.01 4.87 20.61
CA ASN A 177 -12.92 4.65 21.73
C ASN A 177 -13.17 3.13 21.90
N PRO A 178 -12.78 2.52 23.05
CA PRO A 178 -13.03 1.11 23.32
C PRO A 178 -14.50 0.78 23.66
N MET A 179 -15.41 1.76 23.62
CA MET A 179 -16.86 1.65 23.87
C MET A 179 -17.19 1.21 25.30
N LEU A 180 -16.48 1.78 26.28
CA LEU A 180 -16.63 1.48 27.72
C LEU A 180 -17.60 2.42 28.46
N GLY A 181 -18.55 3.06 27.75
CA GLY A 181 -19.54 3.97 28.33
C GLY A 181 -19.01 5.37 28.72
N HIS A 182 -17.72 5.65 28.51
CA HIS A 182 -17.13 6.98 28.68
C HIS A 182 -17.31 7.85 27.43
N ALA A 183 -17.27 9.18 27.61
CA ALA A 183 -17.40 10.13 26.51
C ALA A 183 -16.34 9.87 25.42
N PRO A 184 -16.73 9.72 24.14
CA PRO A 184 -15.81 9.40 23.04
C PRO A 184 -14.66 10.39 22.87
N ILE A 185 -14.86 11.65 23.29
CA ILE A 185 -13.86 12.72 23.17
C ILE A 185 -12.57 12.45 23.95
N ASN A 186 -12.64 11.64 25.01
CA ASN A 186 -11.49 11.32 25.84
C ASN A 186 -10.50 10.36 25.16
N TYR A 187 -10.89 9.73 24.05
CA TYR A 187 -10.10 8.72 23.36
C TYR A 187 -9.68 9.15 21.96
N VAL A 188 -9.77 10.44 21.61
CA VAL A 188 -9.42 10.90 20.25
C VAL A 188 -7.89 10.86 20.06
N ASN A 189 -7.43 10.24 18.97
CA ASN A 189 -6.05 10.37 18.52
C ASN A 189 -5.93 11.57 17.56
N ILE A 190 -5.57 12.74 18.11
CA ILE A 190 -5.44 13.98 17.34
C ILE A 190 -4.38 13.88 16.24
N TYR A 191 -3.28 13.15 16.48
CA TYR A 191 -2.20 12.99 15.51
C TYR A 191 -2.65 12.17 14.30
N HIS A 192 -3.42 11.11 14.52
CA HIS A 192 -4.03 10.34 13.43
C HIS A 192 -5.05 11.17 12.64
N ALA A 193 -5.88 11.97 13.32
CA ALA A 193 -6.82 12.86 12.64
C ALA A 193 -6.10 13.91 11.76
N ILE A 194 -5.07 14.57 12.32
CA ILE A 194 -4.22 15.51 11.57
C ILE A 194 -3.55 14.80 10.39
N ASN A 195 -2.99 13.61 10.58
CA ASN A 195 -2.40 12.81 9.50
C ASN A 195 -3.39 12.60 8.36
N ASN A 196 -4.62 12.16 8.66
CA ASN A 196 -5.61 11.86 7.64
C ASN A 196 -6.09 13.11 6.89
N VAL A 197 -6.19 14.26 7.56
CA VAL A 197 -6.48 15.54 6.90
C VAL A 197 -5.32 15.95 5.99
N ILE A 198 -4.09 15.92 6.49
CA ILE A 198 -2.88 16.30 5.73
C ILE A 198 -2.73 15.40 4.50
N VAL A 199 -2.80 14.07 4.65
CA VAL A 199 -2.60 13.15 3.53
C VAL A 199 -3.69 13.32 2.48
N SER A 200 -4.95 13.55 2.89
CA SER A 200 -6.07 13.76 1.97
C SER A 200 -5.87 15.02 1.14
N ILE A 201 -5.52 16.14 1.77
CA ILE A 201 -5.30 17.42 1.08
C ILE A 201 -4.03 17.38 0.23
N MET A 202 -2.89 17.01 0.83
CA MET A 202 -1.58 17.07 0.17
C MET A 202 -1.49 16.13 -1.01
N THR A 203 -1.92 14.88 -0.85
CA THR A 203 -1.85 13.89 -1.93
C THR A 203 -2.77 14.31 -3.09
N THR A 204 -3.97 14.83 -2.80
CA THR A 204 -4.88 15.34 -3.83
C THR A 204 -4.25 16.49 -4.61
N VAL A 205 -3.70 17.49 -3.92
CA VAL A 205 -3.04 18.65 -4.57
C VAL A 205 -1.85 18.21 -5.42
N LEU A 206 -0.98 17.34 -4.88
CA LEU A 206 0.21 16.85 -5.58
C LEU A 206 -0.17 16.07 -6.86
N TYR A 207 -1.20 15.21 -6.79
CA TYR A 207 -1.60 14.43 -7.96
C TYR A 207 -2.38 15.24 -9.00
N VAL A 208 -3.17 16.24 -8.60
CA VAL A 208 -3.77 17.20 -9.53
C VAL A 208 -2.65 17.96 -10.28
N TYR A 209 -1.66 18.47 -9.57
CA TYR A 209 -0.48 19.11 -10.16
C TYR A 209 0.25 18.19 -11.16
N LEU A 210 0.51 16.95 -10.74
CA LEU A 210 1.17 15.92 -11.54
C LEU A 210 0.40 15.57 -12.82
N CYS A 211 -0.93 15.44 -12.74
CA CYS A 211 -1.79 15.19 -13.89
C CYS A 211 -1.78 16.35 -14.89
N ILE A 212 -1.83 17.61 -14.40
CA ILE A 212 -1.72 18.80 -15.24
C ILE A 212 -0.35 18.83 -15.94
N LYS A 213 0.75 18.64 -15.20
CA LYS A 213 2.10 18.60 -15.76
C LYS A 213 2.28 17.50 -16.79
N LEU A 214 1.75 16.30 -16.52
CA LEU A 214 1.76 15.18 -17.46
C LEU A 214 0.99 15.53 -18.75
N HIS A 215 -0.19 16.14 -18.63
CA HIS A 215 -1.00 16.53 -19.78
C HIS A 215 -0.30 17.59 -20.63
N LEU A 216 0.26 18.64 -20.02
CA LEU A 216 1.02 19.68 -20.72
C LEU A 216 2.23 19.10 -21.46
N LYS A 217 2.99 18.22 -20.80
CA LYS A 217 4.15 17.56 -21.40
C LYS A 217 3.75 16.62 -22.56
N SER A 218 2.64 15.91 -22.42
CA SER A 218 2.13 15.03 -23.49
C SER A 218 1.66 15.79 -24.74
N ARG A 219 1.30 17.07 -24.62
CA ARG A 219 0.87 17.91 -25.76
C ARG A 219 2.03 18.63 -26.46
N ALA A 220 3.16 18.81 -25.78
CA ALA A 220 4.34 19.38 -26.41
C ALA A 220 4.85 18.41 -27.49
N ALA A 221 4.70 18.77 -28.77
CA ALA A 221 5.03 17.93 -29.94
C ALA A 221 6.46 17.37 -29.92
N THR A 222 7.37 18.05 -29.23
CA THR A 222 8.78 17.70 -29.10
C THR A 222 9.08 16.72 -27.96
N SER A 223 8.16 16.50 -27.01
CA SER A 223 8.44 15.74 -25.80
C SER A 223 7.73 14.38 -25.79
N LYS A 224 8.45 13.32 -26.13
CA LYS A 224 7.99 11.94 -25.89
C LYS A 224 8.32 11.57 -24.44
N LEU A 225 7.31 11.48 -23.59
CA LEU A 225 7.51 10.95 -22.23
C LEU A 225 7.95 9.49 -22.31
N GLY A 226 9.04 9.14 -21.62
CA GLY A 226 9.55 7.78 -21.61
C GLY A 226 8.51 6.78 -21.09
N ARG A 227 8.38 5.62 -21.74
CA ARG A 227 7.45 4.55 -21.34
C ARG A 227 7.61 4.18 -19.86
N PHE A 228 8.86 4.14 -19.38
CA PHE A 228 9.19 3.92 -17.97
C PHE A 228 8.62 4.99 -17.04
N GLN A 229 8.80 6.27 -17.36
CA GLN A 229 8.29 7.39 -16.55
C GLN A 229 6.76 7.36 -16.46
N LYS A 230 6.08 7.07 -17.58
CA LYS A 230 4.62 6.91 -17.61
C LYS A 230 4.16 5.73 -16.77
N GLN A 231 4.85 4.59 -16.84
CA GLN A 231 4.52 3.40 -16.07
C GLN A 231 4.62 3.66 -14.56
N VAL A 232 5.75 4.19 -14.09
CA VAL A 232 5.98 4.44 -12.66
C VAL A 232 5.03 5.54 -12.13
N PHE A 233 4.67 6.52 -12.96
CA PHE A 233 3.65 7.51 -12.61
C PHE A 233 2.27 6.88 -12.39
N ILE A 234 1.79 6.06 -13.34
CA ILE A 234 0.48 5.42 -13.22
C ILE A 234 0.45 4.51 -12.00
N GLN A 235 1.55 3.77 -11.78
CA GLN A 235 1.72 2.89 -10.62
C GLN A 235 1.58 3.67 -9.30
N SER A 236 2.33 4.77 -9.12
CA SER A 236 2.25 5.57 -7.90
C SER A 236 0.89 6.26 -7.73
N PHE A 237 0.30 6.75 -8.83
CA PHE A 237 -1.03 7.39 -8.83
C PHE A 237 -2.10 6.45 -8.28
N LEU A 238 -2.14 5.19 -8.76
CA LEU A 238 -3.12 4.21 -8.30
C LEU A 238 -2.94 3.85 -6.81
N ILE A 239 -1.70 3.72 -6.35
CA ILE A 239 -1.37 3.43 -4.95
C ILE A 239 -1.82 4.57 -4.02
N CYS A 240 -1.50 5.80 -4.40
CA CYS A 240 -1.87 6.96 -3.59
C CYS A 240 -3.36 7.25 -3.64
N LEU A 241 -4.05 6.93 -4.74
CA LEU A 241 -5.49 7.07 -4.86
C LEU A 241 -6.22 6.19 -3.85
N THR A 242 -5.84 4.92 -3.71
CA THR A 242 -6.47 4.02 -2.73
C THR A 242 -6.22 4.48 -1.30
N ASN A 243 -5.02 5.00 -1.01
CA ASN A 243 -4.70 5.55 0.31
C ASN A 243 -5.53 6.79 0.65
N VAL A 244 -5.71 7.70 -0.31
CA VAL A 244 -6.53 8.93 -0.14
C VAL A 244 -8.00 8.60 0.06
N VAL A 245 -8.56 7.66 -0.71
CA VAL A 245 -9.95 7.24 -0.55
C VAL A 245 -10.20 6.70 0.86
N ALA A 246 -9.31 5.84 1.36
CA ALA A 246 -9.39 5.36 2.73
C ALA A 246 -9.28 6.51 3.75
N ALA A 247 -8.32 7.42 3.60
CA ALA A 247 -8.16 8.57 4.49
C ALA A 247 -9.43 9.45 4.54
N TYR A 248 -10.06 9.75 3.40
CA TYR A 248 -11.32 10.52 3.36
C TYR A 248 -12.47 9.82 4.09
N ILE A 249 -12.61 8.51 3.93
CA ILE A 249 -13.64 7.73 4.64
C ILE A 249 -13.40 7.82 6.16
N TYR A 250 -12.16 7.65 6.62
CA TYR A 250 -11.84 7.75 8.05
C TYR A 250 -11.98 9.17 8.60
N VAL A 251 -11.67 10.22 7.82
CA VAL A 251 -11.95 11.62 8.20
C VAL A 251 -13.45 11.82 8.38
N TYR A 252 -14.27 11.36 7.43
CA TYR A 252 -15.71 11.43 7.57
C TYR A 252 -16.18 10.71 8.84
N MET A 253 -15.71 9.48 9.06
CA MET A 253 -16.08 8.68 10.23
C MET A 253 -15.65 9.29 11.57
N GLN A 254 -14.63 10.15 11.57
CA GLN A 254 -14.13 10.83 12.76
C GLN A 254 -15.05 11.97 13.21
N TYR A 255 -15.74 12.64 12.28
CA TYR A 255 -16.53 13.85 12.55
C TYR A 255 -18.05 13.64 12.41
N PHE A 256 -18.48 12.61 11.69
CA PHE A 256 -19.89 12.34 11.41
C PHE A 256 -20.31 10.96 11.92
N ALA A 257 -21.58 10.88 12.35
CA ALA A 257 -22.18 9.61 12.74
C ALA A 257 -22.14 8.63 11.56
N SER A 258 -21.55 7.47 11.79
CA SER A 258 -21.29 6.49 10.73
C SER A 258 -22.10 5.23 10.95
N SER A 259 -22.76 4.77 9.89
CA SER A 259 -23.45 3.48 9.90
C SER A 259 -22.43 2.33 9.95
N LYS A 260 -22.86 1.16 10.45
CA LYS A 260 -22.01 -0.04 10.45
C LYS A 260 -21.52 -0.44 9.04
N PHE A 261 -22.35 -0.20 8.03
CA PHE A 261 -21.96 -0.42 6.63
C PHE A 261 -20.77 0.46 6.24
N LEU A 262 -20.81 1.75 6.58
CA LEU A 262 -19.71 2.67 6.27
C LEU A 262 -18.42 2.30 7.01
N VAL A 263 -18.53 1.82 8.26
CA VAL A 263 -17.36 1.32 9.00
C VAL A 263 -16.70 0.13 8.28
N ILE A 264 -17.51 -0.82 7.80
CA ILE A 264 -17.00 -1.96 7.03
C ILE A 264 -16.32 -1.48 5.74
N VAL A 265 -16.94 -0.52 5.03
CA VAL A 265 -16.34 0.09 3.84
C VAL A 265 -15.01 0.76 4.18
N GLY A 266 -14.91 1.46 5.31
CA GLY A 266 -13.66 2.03 5.81
C GLY A 266 -12.59 0.97 6.07
N GLN A 267 -12.94 -0.12 6.76
CA GLN A 267 -12.02 -1.23 7.02
C GLN A 267 -11.53 -1.88 5.71
N THR A 268 -12.43 -2.13 4.77
CA THR A 268 -12.09 -2.66 3.44
C THR A 268 -11.23 -1.68 2.65
N ALA A 269 -11.50 -0.37 2.73
CA ALA A 269 -10.67 0.65 2.09
C ALA A 269 -9.25 0.66 2.69
N TRP A 270 -9.10 0.51 4.01
CA TRP A 270 -7.80 0.36 4.65
C TRP A 270 -7.08 -0.90 4.16
N GLN A 271 -7.77 -2.05 4.11
CA GLN A 271 -7.21 -3.27 3.52
C GLN A 271 -6.76 -3.05 2.07
N LEU A 272 -7.59 -2.46 1.22
CA LEU A 272 -7.28 -2.22 -0.19
C LEU A 272 -6.13 -1.25 -0.37
N SER A 273 -6.00 -0.24 0.48
CA SER A 273 -4.92 0.74 0.39
C SER A 273 -3.52 0.12 0.55
N ALA A 274 -3.40 -0.93 1.37
CA ALA A 274 -2.15 -1.67 1.56
C ALA A 274 -2.06 -2.88 0.61
N GLY A 275 -3.14 -3.65 0.49
CA GLY A 275 -3.17 -4.90 -0.27
C GLY A 275 -3.18 -4.73 -1.79
N LEU A 276 -3.91 -3.75 -2.33
CA LEU A 276 -4.04 -3.59 -3.78
C LEU A 276 -2.71 -3.22 -4.46
N VAL A 277 -1.73 -2.76 -3.68
CA VAL A 277 -0.40 -2.36 -4.17
C VAL A 277 0.34 -3.50 -4.87
N CYS A 278 0.28 -4.74 -4.35
CA CYS A 278 0.92 -5.88 -5.02
C CYS A 278 0.24 -6.21 -6.37
N ILE A 279 -1.08 -6.10 -6.44
CA ILE A 279 -1.83 -6.29 -7.69
C ILE A 279 -1.46 -5.19 -8.70
N ILE A 280 -1.36 -3.94 -8.25
CA ILE A 280 -0.90 -2.81 -9.07
C ILE A 280 0.51 -3.07 -9.60
N TYR A 281 1.42 -3.61 -8.78
CA TYR A 281 2.77 -3.97 -9.20
C TYR A 281 2.77 -5.01 -10.32
N LEU A 282 1.96 -6.06 -10.21
CA LEU A 282 1.88 -7.11 -11.22
C LEU A 282 1.22 -6.64 -12.53
N ILE A 283 0.20 -5.78 -12.45
CA ILE A 283 -0.53 -5.32 -13.64
C ILE A 283 0.28 -4.25 -14.39
N VAL A 284 0.74 -3.23 -13.67
CA VAL A 284 1.33 -2.02 -14.26
C VAL A 284 2.83 -2.20 -14.51
N ASN A 285 3.54 -2.92 -13.64
CA ASN A 285 4.99 -3.00 -13.72
C ASN A 285 5.47 -4.27 -14.43
N HIS A 286 5.68 -4.15 -15.74
CA HIS A 286 6.13 -5.26 -16.58
C HIS A 286 7.43 -5.91 -16.09
N ALA A 287 8.35 -5.12 -15.53
CA ALA A 287 9.63 -5.63 -15.05
C ALA A 287 9.45 -6.45 -13.76
N ILE A 288 8.61 -5.99 -12.82
CA ILE A 288 8.28 -6.75 -11.60
C ILE A 288 7.53 -8.02 -11.99
N ARG A 289 6.50 -7.91 -12.85
CA ARG A 289 5.75 -9.07 -13.33
C ARG A 289 6.66 -10.14 -13.94
N ARG A 290 7.61 -9.74 -14.79
CA ARG A 290 8.59 -10.66 -15.38
C ARG A 290 9.46 -11.31 -14.30
N GLY A 291 9.97 -10.51 -13.35
CA GLY A 291 10.78 -11.05 -12.25
C GLY A 291 10.01 -12.01 -11.33
N VAL A 292 8.72 -11.77 -11.10
CA VAL A 292 7.85 -12.68 -10.33
C VAL A 292 7.61 -13.98 -11.10
N ILE A 293 7.34 -13.90 -12.41
CA ILE A 293 7.21 -15.09 -13.27
C ILE A 293 8.48 -15.93 -13.23
N GLU A 294 9.65 -15.31 -13.35
CA GLU A 294 10.95 -15.99 -13.28
C GLU A 294 11.23 -16.61 -11.90
N LEU A 295 10.64 -16.07 -10.83
CA LEU A 295 10.82 -16.56 -9.47
C LEU A 295 9.89 -17.75 -9.15
N VAL A 296 8.63 -17.67 -9.60
CA VAL A 296 7.55 -18.60 -9.20
C VAL A 296 7.40 -19.75 -10.20
N VAL A 297 7.66 -19.51 -11.49
CA VAL A 297 7.41 -20.49 -12.55
C VAL A 297 8.67 -21.34 -12.75
N PRO A 298 8.62 -22.67 -12.55
CA PRO A 298 9.75 -23.54 -12.82
C PRO A 298 10.19 -23.45 -14.29
N ALA A 299 11.50 -23.49 -14.55
CA ALA A 299 12.11 -23.33 -15.88
C ALA A 299 11.48 -24.20 -17.00
N ARG A 300 10.83 -25.31 -16.64
CA ARG A 300 10.09 -26.19 -17.56
C ARG A 300 8.90 -25.51 -18.24
N TRP A 301 8.21 -24.57 -17.57
CA TRP A 301 7.00 -23.90 -18.08
C TRP A 301 7.27 -22.47 -18.59
N GLU A 302 8.49 -21.97 -18.37
CA GLU A 302 8.88 -20.59 -18.67
C GLU A 302 8.74 -20.26 -20.17
N LYS A 303 9.13 -21.19 -21.06
CA LYS A 303 9.02 -20.99 -22.51
C LYS A 303 7.57 -20.91 -22.99
N GLN A 304 6.67 -21.70 -22.41
CA GLN A 304 5.25 -21.71 -22.79
C GLN A 304 4.54 -20.45 -22.29
N LEU A 305 4.84 -20.02 -21.06
CA LEU A 305 4.24 -18.82 -20.48
C LEU A 305 4.75 -17.53 -21.15
N LYS A 306 6.06 -17.45 -21.46
CA LYS A 306 6.63 -16.32 -22.23
C LYS A 306 6.00 -16.20 -23.61
N LYS A 307 5.64 -17.32 -24.25
CA LYS A 307 4.94 -17.34 -25.55
C LYS A 307 3.48 -16.90 -25.44
N ALA A 308 2.79 -17.24 -24.35
CA ALA A 308 1.41 -16.80 -24.09
C ALA A 308 1.29 -15.32 -23.69
N LEU A 309 2.31 -14.77 -23.01
CA LEU A 309 2.36 -13.37 -22.56
C LEU A 309 2.99 -12.42 -23.58
N ALA A 310 3.58 -12.94 -24.67
CA ALA A 310 4.10 -12.12 -25.75
C ALA A 310 2.92 -11.40 -26.43
N PRO A 311 2.98 -10.06 -26.60
CA PRO A 311 1.95 -9.36 -27.34
C PRO A 311 1.90 -9.94 -28.77
N SER A 312 0.70 -10.26 -29.25
CA SER A 312 0.55 -10.77 -30.62
C SER A 312 1.01 -9.67 -31.59
N SER A 313 2.22 -9.80 -32.09
CA SER A 313 2.64 -9.05 -33.26
C SER A 313 1.81 -9.59 -34.43
N ARG A 314 0.72 -8.90 -34.75
CA ARG A 314 0.20 -8.94 -36.12
C ARG A 314 1.26 -8.29 -37.01
N THR A 315 2.17 -9.10 -37.53
CA THR A 315 2.95 -8.75 -38.71
C THR A 315 1.98 -8.71 -39.89
N PRO A 316 1.85 -7.58 -40.63
CA PRO A 316 1.19 -7.62 -41.92
C PRO A 316 2.04 -8.50 -42.84
N SER A 317 1.45 -9.57 -43.31
CA SER A 317 2.00 -10.41 -44.37
C SER A 317 2.13 -9.59 -45.65
N GLY A 318 3.33 -9.58 -46.22
CA GLY A 318 3.54 -9.31 -47.64
C GLY A 318 4.33 -8.05 -47.97
N LEU A 319 5.66 -8.16 -47.99
CA LEU A 319 6.52 -7.60 -49.03
C LEU A 319 7.94 -8.14 -48.81
N ALA A 320 8.21 -9.29 -49.43
CA ALA A 320 9.57 -9.78 -49.61
C ALA A 320 10.26 -8.89 -50.65
N ILE A 321 11.38 -8.28 -50.27
CA ILE A 321 12.36 -7.75 -51.21
C ILE A 321 13.65 -8.52 -50.91
N ASP A 322 14.04 -9.37 -51.86
CA ASP A 322 15.29 -10.13 -51.85
C ASP A 322 16.51 -9.19 -51.92
N PRO A 323 17.56 -9.41 -51.11
CA PRO A 323 18.84 -8.71 -51.27
C PRO A 323 19.88 -9.66 -51.88
N LEU A 324 20.09 -9.61 -53.19
CA LEU A 324 21.26 -10.22 -53.84
C LEU A 324 21.54 -9.60 -55.22
N SER A 325 22.35 -8.55 -55.24
CA SER A 325 23.36 -8.28 -56.29
C SER A 325 24.07 -6.95 -56.02
N THR A 326 25.16 -7.00 -55.27
CA THR A 326 26.18 -5.96 -55.28
C THR A 326 27.54 -6.63 -55.33
N THR A 327 27.93 -7.06 -56.53
CA THR A 327 29.32 -7.39 -56.86
C THR A 327 30.03 -6.10 -57.28
N LEU A 328 30.97 -5.67 -56.45
CA LEU A 328 31.99 -4.69 -56.79
C LEU A 328 32.87 -5.23 -57.94
N THR A 329 33.05 -4.42 -58.97
CA THR A 329 34.25 -4.46 -59.82
C THR A 329 34.79 -3.04 -60.00
N THR A 330 35.86 -2.76 -59.26
CA THR A 330 36.84 -1.72 -59.51
C THR A 330 37.64 -2.03 -60.78
N GLN A 331 37.86 -1.06 -61.67
CA GLN A 331 39.05 -0.92 -62.52
C GLN A 331 39.10 0.49 -63.17
N PRO A 332 40.28 0.98 -63.60
CA PRO A 332 40.68 2.40 -63.52
C PRO A 332 40.83 3.12 -64.88
N HIS A 333 40.99 4.44 -64.79
CA HIS A 333 41.63 5.40 -65.73
C HIS A 333 41.76 5.03 -67.22
N THR A 334 41.09 5.80 -68.09
CA THR A 334 41.69 6.87 -68.92
C THR A 334 40.61 7.79 -69.44
#